data_AF-A0A426CKW2-F1
#
_entry.id   AF-A0A426CKW2-F1
#
_cell.length_a   1.000
_cell.length_b   1.000
_cell.length_c   1.000
_cell.angle_alpha   90.00
_cell.angle_beta   90.00
_cell.angle_gamma   90.00
#
_symmetry.space_group_name_H-M   'P 1'
#
loop_
_entity.id
_entity.type
_entity.pdbx_description
1 polymer ?
#
loop_
_entity_poly.entity_id
_entity_poly.type
_entity_poly.pdbx_seq_one_letter_code
_entity_poly.pdbx_strand_id
1 'polypeptide(L)'
;MTDASVPAQVVLSRKLICANIEEVERREQASRDNWIRHNEIEGFDIVENVRRAIERERKLRFIASSRCKRATIPAGETPASISDTGALYRVSDADETEYATVEELRSHELVKQAQLRLDDLLEGETGVLISPEVYAKRTMEREKLLNQACIIINGLRRAGIEGMRDDAWKMWRVGIHSREWEELPSFRRIMLNPYMAAMARASKLAAVEYFLAFHEPWRYRMWTFTSGDRCKVDQLKERCRWMFRRISKLNAKLKKRFPGVEIVFRATEFGTLETEGKRGSGGDIQRRGRHIFYHPHCHCIVYVSRPFMSEGVWGLLIDYIHSFWKRNGERIHWDAGKLIGSARELVKYVSKPGDMCWLAEHRPNELGALYHALEGMRLLEPLGELRRQICARKKAGLTLARRTTDDGSIWLNVLDTNRSPMTRRRIDETDTAFDQYRKDVGAFRFIDRLAGAAGEAVQEVVKLCMPTARASRVKEPTVLVMGNMAKPDLAKVFEHPLVMRTYKRTREAWLAGKRLADMEDAFASRCLNQGPHGHIYCPGEKGGGGGDRKKRDFWERGKPTPPPNEPEWETVIAENL
;
A
#
# COMPACT_ATOMS: atom_id res chain seq x y z
N MET A 1 65.21 -20.32 21.29
CA MET A 1 64.45 -19.07 21.31
C MET A 1 63.92 -18.83 19.90
N THR A 2 62.70 -19.28 19.60
CA THR A 2 62.06 -19.08 18.30
C THR A 2 60.89 -18.14 18.51
N ASP A 3 61.08 -16.91 18.05
CA ASP A 3 60.15 -15.80 18.09
C ASP A 3 59.04 -16.02 17.05
N ALA A 4 57.81 -16.22 17.51
CA ALA A 4 56.64 -16.40 16.66
C ALA A 4 55.94 -15.06 16.49
N SER A 5 56.29 -14.33 15.43
CA SER A 5 55.61 -13.08 15.08
C SER A 5 54.22 -13.36 14.49
N VAL A 6 53.19 -12.88 15.19
CA VAL A 6 51.80 -12.94 14.71
C VAL A 6 51.65 -11.96 13.52
N PRO A 7 51.09 -12.39 12.37
CA PRO A 7 50.94 -11.51 11.21
C PRO A 7 50.10 -10.26 11.51
N ALA A 8 50.59 -9.09 11.11
CA ALA A 8 49.96 -7.79 11.36
C ALA A 8 48.47 -7.70 10.90
N GLN A 9 48.07 -8.49 9.90
CA GLN A 9 46.68 -8.59 9.44
C GLN A 9 45.72 -9.21 10.48
N VAL A 10 46.21 -10.12 11.33
CA VAL A 10 45.40 -10.74 12.39
C VAL A 10 45.13 -9.74 13.52
N VAL A 11 46.12 -8.89 13.82
CA VAL A 11 46.00 -7.82 14.83
C VAL A 11 45.01 -6.74 14.39
N LEU A 12 45.05 -6.34 13.11
CA LEU A 12 44.10 -5.36 12.54
C LEU A 12 42.66 -5.88 12.51
N SER A 13 42.47 -7.16 12.14
CA SER A 13 41.14 -7.78 12.10
C SER A 13 40.53 -7.90 13.49
N ARG A 14 41.34 -8.22 14.51
CA ARG A 14 40.87 -8.32 15.90
C ARG A 14 40.46 -6.96 16.47
N LYS A 15 41.23 -5.90 16.18
CA LYS A 15 40.87 -4.52 16.58
C LYS A 15 39.55 -4.05 15.95
N LEU A 16 39.31 -4.39 14.68
CA LEU A 16 38.06 -4.03 14.00
C LEU A 16 36.86 -4.77 14.59
N ILE A 17 37.03 -6.05 14.96
CA ILE A 17 35.97 -6.84 15.62
C ILE A 17 35.65 -6.28 17.00
N CYS A 18 36.67 -5.95 17.82
CA CYS A 18 36.44 -5.34 19.13
C CYS A 18 35.71 -4.00 19.03
N ALA A 19 36.11 -3.13 18.09
CA ALA A 19 35.44 -1.83 17.88
C ALA A 19 33.97 -1.98 17.44
N ASN A 20 33.65 -3.00 16.64
CA ASN A 20 32.28 -3.29 16.25
C ASN A 20 31.43 -3.85 17.41
N ILE A 21 32.03 -4.67 18.28
CA ILE A 21 31.34 -5.17 19.49
C ILE A 21 31.03 -4.01 20.44
N GLU A 22 32.00 -3.15 20.71
CA GLU A 22 31.82 -1.97 21.58
C GLU A 22 30.75 -0.99 21.04
N GLU A 23 30.66 -0.83 19.72
CA GLU A 23 29.60 -0.02 19.09
C GLU A 23 28.21 -0.66 19.22
N VAL A 24 28.12 -1.99 19.11
CA VAL A 24 26.86 -2.73 19.31
C VAL A 24 26.41 -2.63 20.76
N GLU A 25 27.33 -2.82 21.71
CA GLU A 25 27.06 -2.70 23.15
C GLU A 25 26.61 -1.28 23.52
N ARG A 26 27.25 -0.23 22.97
CA ARG A 26 26.80 1.16 23.15
C ARG A 26 25.39 1.40 22.62
N ARG A 27 25.02 0.81 21.48
CA ARG A 27 23.66 0.93 20.90
C ARG A 27 22.62 0.18 21.71
N GLU A 28 22.95 -1.01 22.21
CA GLU A 28 22.06 -1.76 23.10
C GLU A 28 21.85 -1.02 24.42
N GLN A 29 22.91 -0.47 25.01
CA GLN A 29 22.79 0.31 26.24
C GLN A 29 21.99 1.59 26.02
N ALA A 30 22.23 2.34 24.94
CA ALA A 30 21.43 3.51 24.60
C ALA A 30 19.95 3.17 24.34
N SER A 31 19.66 2.00 23.76
CA SER A 31 18.29 1.51 23.59
C SER A 31 17.64 1.13 24.92
N ARG A 32 18.39 0.55 25.86
CA ARG A 32 17.91 0.26 27.23
C ARG A 32 17.67 1.54 28.01
N ASP A 33 18.58 2.51 27.94
CA ASP A 33 18.43 3.80 28.61
C ASP A 33 17.25 4.60 28.06
N ASN A 34 17.03 4.57 26.75
CA ASN A 34 15.82 5.15 26.14
C ASN A 34 14.55 4.40 26.56
N TRP A 35 14.60 3.07 26.70
CA TRP A 35 13.48 2.29 27.20
C TRP A 35 13.15 2.60 28.66
N ILE A 36 14.17 2.77 29.51
CA ILE A 36 14.01 3.19 30.91
C ILE A 36 13.45 4.62 30.98
N ARG A 37 14.01 5.58 30.23
CA ARG A 37 13.47 6.96 30.18
C ARG A 37 12.04 7.02 29.67
N HIS A 38 11.69 6.21 28.68
CA HIS A 38 10.32 6.15 28.17
C HIS A 38 9.34 5.57 29.22
N ASN A 39 9.82 4.71 30.13
CA ASN A 39 9.03 4.19 31.25
C ASN A 39 9.01 5.13 32.47
N GLU A 40 10.00 6.04 32.61
CA GLU A 40 10.05 7.03 33.70
C GLU A 40 9.28 8.31 33.38
N ILE A 41 9.13 8.69 32.10
CA ILE A 41 8.51 9.95 31.68
C ILE A 41 6.97 9.90 31.66
N GLU A 42 6.37 8.72 31.66
CA GLU A 42 4.94 8.56 31.87
C GLU A 42 4.75 7.40 32.86
N GLY A 43 3.98 7.60 33.93
CA GLY A 43 3.59 6.55 34.88
C GLY A 43 2.67 5.47 34.26
N PHE A 44 3.02 5.02 33.06
CA PHE A 44 2.27 4.17 32.16
C PHE A 44 2.94 2.81 32.10
N ASP A 45 2.63 1.96 33.07
CA ASP A 45 3.06 0.56 33.06
C ASP A 45 2.35 -0.19 31.93
N ILE A 46 3.05 -0.34 30.80
CA ILE A 46 2.53 -0.99 29.61
C ILE A 46 2.21 -2.47 29.85
N VAL A 47 2.92 -3.13 30.77
CA VAL A 47 2.69 -4.54 31.11
C VAL A 47 1.38 -4.66 31.88
N GLU A 48 1.16 -3.78 32.86
CA GLU A 48 -0.09 -3.74 33.62
C GLU A 48 -1.28 -3.29 32.75
N ASN A 49 -1.09 -2.36 31.83
CA ASN A 49 -2.15 -1.94 30.91
C ASN A 49 -2.50 -3.03 29.87
N VAL A 50 -1.51 -3.75 29.34
CA VAL A 50 -1.76 -4.93 28.50
C VAL A 50 -2.45 -6.04 29.28
N ARG A 51 -2.05 -6.27 30.55
CA ARG A 51 -2.71 -7.23 31.44
C ARG A 51 -4.17 -6.86 31.68
N ARG A 52 -4.46 -5.59 31.99
CA ARG A 52 -5.83 -5.06 32.16
C ARG A 52 -6.66 -5.15 30.88
N ALA A 53 -6.07 -4.92 29.72
CA ALA A 53 -6.74 -5.07 28.42
C ALA A 53 -7.12 -6.54 28.15
N ILE A 54 -6.20 -7.48 28.38
CA ILE A 54 -6.47 -8.93 28.26
C ILE A 54 -7.57 -9.36 29.23
N GLU A 55 -7.57 -8.86 30.47
CA GLU A 55 -8.56 -9.19 31.49
C GLU A 55 -9.96 -8.63 31.16
N ARG A 56 -10.04 -7.40 30.64
CA ARG A 56 -11.28 -6.83 30.08
C ARG A 56 -11.84 -7.69 28.96
N GLU A 57 -11.00 -8.14 28.04
CA GLU A 57 -11.46 -8.92 26.90
C GLU A 57 -11.92 -10.34 27.30
N ARG A 58 -11.26 -10.95 28.29
CA ARG A 58 -11.74 -12.20 28.92
C ARG A 58 -13.11 -12.03 29.58
N LYS A 59 -13.35 -10.93 30.30
CA LYS A 59 -14.66 -10.61 30.89
C LYS A 59 -15.74 -10.41 29.83
N LEU A 60 -15.44 -9.70 28.74
CA LEU A 60 -16.39 -9.49 27.64
C LEU A 60 -16.75 -10.81 26.94
N ARG A 61 -15.78 -11.71 26.73
CA ARG A 61 -16.03 -13.05 26.19
C ARG A 61 -16.85 -13.92 27.14
N PHE A 62 -16.61 -13.81 28.45
CA PHE A 62 -17.40 -14.51 29.46
C PHE A 62 -18.85 -14.01 29.52
N ILE A 63 -19.08 -12.71 29.43
CA ILE A 63 -20.43 -12.11 29.37
C ILE A 63 -21.15 -12.52 28.08
N ALA A 64 -20.43 -12.54 26.95
CA ALA A 64 -20.98 -12.99 25.68
C ALA A 64 -21.34 -14.49 25.70
N SER A 65 -20.52 -15.34 26.35
CA SER A 65 -20.80 -16.78 26.46
C SER A 65 -21.91 -17.11 27.47
N SER A 66 -22.05 -16.33 28.55
CA SER A 66 -23.11 -16.50 29.54
C SER A 66 -24.47 -15.95 29.08
N ARG A 67 -24.50 -14.99 28.15
CA ARG A 67 -25.75 -14.59 27.44
C ARG A 67 -26.26 -15.64 26.44
N CYS A 68 -25.39 -16.51 25.92
CA CYS A 68 -25.79 -17.65 25.08
C CYS A 68 -26.28 -18.87 25.88
N LYS A 69 -26.17 -18.90 27.21
CA LYS A 69 -26.53 -20.06 28.05
C LYS A 69 -27.81 -19.90 28.88
N ARG A 70 -28.64 -18.88 28.62
CA ARG A 70 -30.00 -18.82 29.17
C ARG A 70 -31.03 -19.29 28.13
N ALA A 71 -30.95 -20.57 27.80
CA ALA A 71 -32.11 -21.34 27.37
C ALA A 71 -32.32 -22.40 28.45
N THR A 72 -33.47 -22.30 29.12
CA THR A 72 -33.86 -23.10 30.27
C THR A 72 -33.99 -24.57 29.85
N ILE A 73 -33.21 -25.47 30.44
CA ILE A 73 -33.39 -26.93 30.30
C ILE A 73 -34.26 -27.40 31.47
N PRO A 74 -35.34 -28.18 31.27
CA PRO A 74 -36.14 -28.74 32.34
C PRO A 74 -35.32 -29.75 33.16
N ALA A 75 -35.57 -29.80 34.47
CA ALA A 75 -34.93 -30.76 35.37
C ALA A 75 -35.33 -32.19 35.00
N GLY A 76 -34.37 -33.04 34.59
CA GLY A 76 -34.66 -34.45 34.35
C GLY A 76 -33.68 -35.29 33.54
N GLU A 77 -32.58 -34.76 32.99
CA GLU A 77 -31.68 -35.56 32.14
C GLU A 77 -30.24 -35.58 32.63
N THR A 78 -29.72 -36.80 32.82
CA THR A 78 -28.33 -37.11 33.18
C THR A 78 -27.36 -36.68 32.08
N PRO A 79 -26.17 -36.13 32.42
CA PRO A 79 -25.20 -35.72 31.42
C PRO A 79 -24.53 -36.92 30.73
N ALA A 80 -24.46 -36.87 29.41
CA ALA A 80 -23.78 -37.84 28.57
C ALA A 80 -22.29 -37.99 28.94
N SER A 81 -21.85 -39.25 29.10
CA SER A 81 -20.45 -39.62 29.27
C SER A 81 -19.72 -39.72 27.92
N ILE A 82 -18.48 -39.25 27.88
CA ILE A 82 -17.55 -39.34 26.73
C ILE A 82 -16.95 -40.74 26.71
N SER A 83 -16.92 -41.41 25.54
CA SER A 83 -16.12 -42.63 25.36
C SER A 83 -14.66 -42.29 25.04
N ASP A 84 -13.74 -43.17 25.42
CA ASP A 84 -12.28 -43.00 25.34
C ASP A 84 -11.69 -42.91 23.91
N THR A 85 -12.52 -42.83 22.87
CA THR A 85 -12.09 -42.67 21.47
C THR A 85 -12.52 -41.34 20.84
N GLY A 86 -13.22 -40.46 21.58
CA GLY A 86 -13.43 -39.07 21.19
C GLY A 86 -14.31 -38.84 19.95
N ALA A 87 -15.14 -39.80 19.53
CA ALA A 87 -16.07 -39.62 18.42
C ALA A 87 -17.45 -39.14 18.92
N LEU A 88 -17.85 -37.95 18.49
CA LEU A 88 -19.22 -37.42 18.62
C LEU A 88 -20.04 -37.81 17.38
N TYR A 89 -21.10 -38.60 17.54
CA TYR A 89 -22.09 -38.83 16.49
C TYR A 89 -23.32 -37.91 16.65
N ARG A 90 -23.93 -37.65 15.49
CA ARG A 90 -24.97 -36.66 15.17
C ARG A 90 -26.34 -37.04 15.74
N VAL A 91 -27.15 -36.07 16.14
CA VAL A 91 -28.58 -36.25 16.43
C VAL A 91 -29.42 -35.56 15.36
N SER A 92 -30.27 -36.41 14.76
CA SER A 92 -31.55 -36.25 14.05
C SER A 92 -31.79 -35.15 13.01
N ASP A 93 -32.16 -35.63 11.83
CA ASP A 93 -33.08 -34.99 10.89
C ASP A 93 -34.47 -34.81 11.55
N ALA A 94 -34.89 -33.57 11.76
CA ALA A 94 -36.29 -33.12 11.79
C ALA A 94 -36.33 -31.62 12.12
N ASP A 95 -36.70 -30.82 11.13
CA ASP A 95 -37.45 -29.55 11.19
C ASP A 95 -36.95 -28.58 10.13
N GLU A 96 -37.55 -28.71 8.95
CA GLU A 96 -37.59 -27.67 7.93
C GLU A 96 -38.52 -26.55 8.45
N THR A 97 -37.92 -25.57 9.12
CA THR A 97 -38.50 -24.23 9.25
C THR A 97 -37.51 -23.24 8.66
N GLU A 98 -38.02 -22.29 7.86
CA GLU A 98 -37.27 -21.23 7.19
C GLU A 98 -36.52 -20.36 8.21
N TYR A 99 -35.34 -20.80 8.61
CA TYR A 99 -34.37 -19.96 9.28
C TYR A 99 -33.56 -19.26 8.20
N ALA A 100 -33.78 -17.94 8.04
CA ALA A 100 -32.73 -17.08 7.51
C ALA A 100 -31.46 -17.43 8.30
N THR A 101 -30.47 -17.99 7.61
CA THR A 101 -29.33 -18.61 8.26
C THR A 101 -28.66 -17.57 9.15
N VAL A 102 -28.09 -17.97 10.29
CA VAL A 102 -27.33 -17.07 11.18
C VAL A 102 -26.24 -16.28 10.41
N GLU A 103 -25.84 -16.79 9.25
CA GLU A 103 -24.95 -16.16 8.28
C GLU A 103 -25.59 -14.97 7.52
N GLU A 104 -26.87 -15.07 7.14
CA GLU A 104 -27.66 -13.98 6.51
C GLU A 104 -27.92 -12.83 7.49
N LEU A 105 -28.31 -13.12 8.74
CA LEU A 105 -28.49 -12.07 9.76
C LEU A 105 -27.17 -11.38 10.15
N ARG A 106 -26.05 -12.10 10.21
CA ARG A 106 -24.71 -11.51 10.38
C ARG A 106 -24.32 -10.65 9.20
N SER A 107 -24.72 -11.02 7.98
CA SER A 107 -24.41 -10.25 6.77
C SER A 107 -25.10 -8.89 6.75
N HIS A 108 -26.36 -8.80 7.21
CA HIS A 108 -27.12 -7.55 7.25
C HIS A 108 -26.56 -6.54 8.26
N GLU A 109 -26.22 -6.97 9.47
CA GLU A 109 -25.64 -6.09 10.50
C GLU A 109 -24.23 -5.64 10.12
N LEU A 110 -23.42 -6.53 9.52
CA LEU A 110 -22.11 -6.16 8.98
C LEU A 110 -22.22 -5.12 7.84
N VAL A 111 -23.22 -5.24 6.97
CA VAL A 111 -23.48 -4.27 5.88
C VAL A 111 -23.94 -2.92 6.44
N LYS A 112 -24.83 -2.90 7.45
CA LYS A 112 -25.28 -1.66 8.10
C LYS A 112 -24.14 -0.94 8.80
N GLN A 113 -23.32 -1.67 9.57
CA GLN A 113 -22.12 -1.13 10.20
C GLN A 113 -21.10 -0.65 9.16
N ALA A 114 -20.96 -1.34 8.03
CA ALA A 114 -20.07 -0.92 6.95
C ALA A 114 -20.55 0.31 6.18
N GLN A 115 -21.86 0.53 6.05
CA GLN A 115 -22.42 1.74 5.42
C GLN A 115 -22.22 2.97 6.32
N LEU A 116 -22.57 2.87 7.60
CA LEU A 116 -22.34 3.95 8.57
C LEU A 116 -20.87 4.36 8.55
N ARG A 117 -19.96 3.39 8.53
CA ARG A 117 -18.51 3.65 8.45
C ARG A 117 -18.06 4.44 7.23
N LEU A 118 -18.66 4.31 6.04
CA LEU A 118 -18.15 5.07 4.88
C LEU A 118 -18.50 6.54 4.97
N ASP A 119 -19.76 6.86 5.24
CA ASP A 119 -20.18 8.25 5.29
C ASP A 119 -19.54 8.96 6.49
N ASP A 120 -19.38 8.27 7.63
CA ASP A 120 -18.65 8.78 8.80
C ASP A 120 -17.16 9.01 8.47
N LEU A 121 -16.54 8.16 7.65
CA LEU A 121 -15.17 8.37 7.19
C LEU A 121 -15.05 9.54 6.21
N LEU A 122 -16.00 9.70 5.29
CA LEU A 122 -16.03 10.83 4.38
C LEU A 122 -16.12 12.13 5.16
N GLU A 123 -17.01 12.19 6.13
CA GLU A 123 -17.21 13.35 7.00
C GLU A 123 -15.99 13.62 7.89
N GLY A 124 -15.49 12.62 8.59
CA GLY A 124 -14.34 12.76 9.51
C GLY A 124 -13.01 13.06 8.83
N GLU A 125 -12.81 12.65 7.57
CA GLU A 125 -11.59 12.97 6.81
C GLU A 125 -11.73 14.25 5.98
N THR A 126 -12.93 14.80 5.81
CA THR A 126 -13.15 16.07 5.10
C THR A 126 -12.84 17.24 6.02
N GLY A 127 -12.24 18.30 5.49
CA GLY A 127 -11.86 19.47 6.30
C GLY A 127 -10.54 19.28 7.05
N VAL A 128 -9.99 18.06 7.08
CA VAL A 128 -8.68 17.81 7.71
C VAL A 128 -7.60 18.60 6.98
N LEU A 129 -6.92 19.45 7.73
CA LEU A 129 -5.83 20.29 7.26
C LEU A 129 -4.54 19.50 7.19
N ILE A 130 -3.78 19.70 6.11
CA ILE A 130 -2.45 19.15 5.92
C ILE A 130 -1.42 20.27 6.10
N SER A 131 -0.31 19.96 6.77
CA SER A 131 0.77 20.94 6.93
C SER A 131 1.28 21.41 5.55
N PRO A 132 1.72 22.67 5.42
CA PRO A 132 2.27 23.19 4.16
C PRO A 132 3.41 22.33 3.60
N GLU A 133 4.33 21.84 4.43
CA GLU A 133 5.47 21.04 3.95
C GLU A 133 5.03 19.68 3.42
N VAL A 134 4.10 19.01 4.11
CA VAL A 134 3.56 17.72 3.68
C VAL A 134 2.76 17.88 2.39
N TYR A 135 2.01 18.98 2.25
CA TYR A 135 1.28 19.29 1.03
C TYR A 135 2.22 19.53 -0.15
N ALA A 136 3.20 20.43 -0.01
CA ALA A 136 4.19 20.73 -1.04
C ALA A 136 4.96 19.46 -1.47
N LYS A 137 5.43 18.66 -0.50
CA LYS A 137 6.10 17.38 -0.77
C LYS A 137 5.23 16.43 -1.59
N ARG A 138 3.94 16.28 -1.23
CA ARG A 138 3.01 15.40 -1.96
C ARG A 138 2.71 15.89 -3.38
N THR A 139 2.67 17.20 -3.58
CA THR A 139 2.51 17.81 -4.91
C THR A 139 3.74 17.51 -5.77
N MET A 140 4.94 17.78 -5.26
CA MET A 140 6.20 17.45 -5.94
C MET A 140 6.35 15.95 -6.26
N GLU A 141 6.02 15.07 -5.32
CA GLU A 141 6.08 13.62 -5.54
C GLU A 141 5.12 13.16 -6.65
N ARG A 142 3.95 13.79 -6.75
CA ARG A 142 2.94 13.50 -7.77
C ARG A 142 3.40 13.96 -9.15
N GLU A 143 3.92 15.18 -9.25
CA GLU A 143 4.49 15.74 -10.49
C GLU A 143 5.68 14.91 -10.95
N LYS A 144 6.59 14.56 -10.04
CA LYS A 144 7.72 13.66 -10.33
C LYS A 144 7.25 12.33 -10.89
N LEU A 145 6.24 11.70 -10.28
CA LEU A 145 5.70 10.43 -10.74
C LEU A 145 5.07 10.55 -12.14
N LEU A 146 4.37 11.66 -12.40
CA LEU A 146 3.76 11.96 -13.70
C LEU A 146 4.83 12.18 -14.78
N ASN A 147 5.86 12.97 -14.48
CA ASN A 147 6.98 13.22 -15.40
C ASN A 147 7.70 11.92 -15.76
N GLN A 148 7.98 11.06 -14.76
CA GLN A 148 8.55 9.73 -15.01
C GLN A 148 7.64 8.87 -15.89
N ALA A 149 6.32 8.92 -15.67
CA ALA A 149 5.36 8.20 -16.50
C ALA A 149 5.41 8.68 -17.96
N CYS A 150 5.44 9.99 -18.20
CA CYS A 150 5.56 10.57 -19.55
C CYS A 150 6.85 10.16 -20.25
N ILE A 151 8.01 10.22 -19.57
CA ILE A 151 9.31 9.78 -20.11
C ILE A 151 9.23 8.31 -20.56
N ILE A 152 8.70 7.44 -19.72
CA ILE A 152 8.58 6.00 -20.01
C ILE A 152 7.65 5.74 -21.20
N ILE A 153 6.54 6.47 -21.29
CA ILE A 153 5.59 6.34 -22.40
C ILE A 153 6.18 6.81 -23.72
N ASN A 154 6.94 7.91 -23.71
CA ASN A 154 7.67 8.36 -24.90
C ASN A 154 8.76 7.34 -25.31
N GLY A 155 9.44 6.72 -24.35
CA GLY A 155 10.38 5.63 -24.61
C GLY A 155 9.71 4.41 -25.25
N LEU A 156 8.52 4.02 -24.77
CA LEU A 156 7.71 2.95 -25.36
C LEU A 156 7.26 3.30 -26.78
N ARG A 157 6.85 4.55 -27.03
CA ARG A 157 6.48 5.02 -28.37
C ARG A 157 7.65 4.95 -29.34
N ARG A 158 8.86 5.35 -28.93
CA ARG A 158 10.09 5.17 -29.72
C ARG A 158 10.40 3.70 -30.03
N ALA A 159 9.91 2.78 -29.22
CA ALA A 159 10.00 1.33 -29.43
C ALA A 159 8.81 0.75 -30.23
N GLY A 160 7.92 1.59 -30.78
CA GLY A 160 6.75 1.16 -31.54
C GLY A 160 5.55 0.71 -30.69
N ILE A 161 5.54 1.00 -29.39
CA ILE A 161 4.44 0.62 -28.48
C ILE A 161 3.67 1.87 -28.05
N GLU A 162 2.41 1.98 -28.47
CA GLU A 162 1.58 3.09 -28.04
C GLU A 162 1.21 2.93 -26.56
N GLY A 163 1.57 3.93 -25.76
CA GLY A 163 1.39 3.93 -24.31
C GLY A 163 0.20 4.78 -23.83
N MET A 164 -0.31 5.68 -24.66
CA MET A 164 -1.52 6.45 -24.39
C MET A 164 -2.73 5.74 -24.99
N ARG A 165 -3.91 6.00 -24.44
CA ARG A 165 -5.18 5.63 -25.10
C ARG A 165 -5.49 6.71 -26.13
N ASP A 166 -5.84 6.26 -27.34
CA ASP A 166 -6.27 7.12 -28.45
C ASP A 166 -7.80 7.05 -28.60
N ASP A 167 -8.51 7.28 -27.49
CA ASP A 167 -9.95 7.39 -27.52
C ASP A 167 -10.37 8.81 -27.11
N ALA A 168 -11.50 9.27 -27.66
CA ALA A 168 -12.08 10.57 -27.30
C ALA A 168 -12.44 10.66 -25.81
N TRP A 169 -12.47 9.52 -25.10
CA TRP A 169 -12.87 9.41 -23.71
C TRP A 169 -11.77 9.84 -22.75
N LYS A 170 -12.03 10.93 -22.04
CA LYS A 170 -11.18 11.46 -21.00
C LYS A 170 -11.74 11.11 -19.63
N MET A 171 -10.86 11.19 -18.63
CA MET A 171 -11.23 11.02 -17.24
C MET A 171 -10.78 12.24 -16.46
N TRP A 172 -11.70 12.88 -15.74
CA TRP A 172 -11.41 14.00 -14.86
C TRP A 172 -11.58 13.59 -13.41
N ARG A 173 -10.86 14.26 -12.53
CA ARG A 173 -11.18 14.28 -11.10
C ARG A 173 -11.71 15.65 -10.75
N VAL A 174 -12.87 15.69 -10.10
CA VAL A 174 -13.57 16.93 -9.70
C VAL A 174 -13.65 16.99 -8.17
N GLY A 175 -13.24 18.11 -7.58
CA GLY A 175 -13.44 18.42 -6.16
C GLY A 175 -14.89 18.78 -5.88
N ILE A 176 -15.50 18.12 -4.88
CA ILE A 176 -16.93 18.34 -4.58
C ILE A 176 -17.16 19.73 -3.99
N HIS A 177 -16.23 20.30 -3.24
CA HIS A 177 -16.43 21.61 -2.60
C HIS A 177 -15.74 22.73 -3.36
N SER A 178 -14.48 22.53 -3.76
CA SER A 178 -13.72 23.50 -4.55
C SER A 178 -14.28 23.70 -5.96
N ARG A 179 -14.97 22.68 -6.50
CA ARG A 179 -15.40 22.58 -7.92
C ARG A 179 -14.23 22.61 -8.92
N GLU A 180 -13.00 22.56 -8.42
CA GLU A 180 -11.81 22.42 -9.25
C GLU A 180 -11.79 21.04 -9.89
N TRP A 181 -11.25 20.97 -11.11
CA TRP A 181 -11.14 19.73 -11.83
C TRP A 181 -9.77 19.60 -12.49
N GLU A 182 -9.31 18.36 -12.63
CA GLU A 182 -8.05 18.04 -13.31
C GLU A 182 -8.28 16.85 -14.24
N GLU A 183 -7.86 17.00 -15.50
CA GLU A 183 -7.81 15.89 -16.46
C GLU A 183 -6.72 14.90 -16.02
N LEU A 184 -7.11 13.63 -15.85
CA LEU A 184 -6.18 12.56 -15.54
C LEU A 184 -5.58 12.02 -16.84
N PRO A 185 -4.27 11.72 -16.87
CA PRO A 185 -3.62 11.23 -18.07
C PRO A 185 -4.21 9.89 -18.52
N SER A 186 -4.54 9.78 -19.81
CA SER A 186 -5.13 8.59 -20.44
C SER A 186 -4.10 7.49 -20.73
N PHE A 187 -3.26 7.12 -19.77
CA PHE A 187 -2.30 6.04 -19.94
C PHE A 187 -2.99 4.68 -20.16
N ARG A 188 -2.47 3.88 -21.11
CA ARG A 188 -2.82 2.45 -21.19
C ARG A 188 -2.31 1.72 -19.95
N ARG A 189 -2.95 0.59 -19.64
CA ARG A 189 -2.60 -0.23 -18.46
C ARG A 189 -1.29 -1.00 -18.65
N ILE A 190 -0.17 -0.28 -18.62
CA ILE A 190 1.17 -0.80 -18.76
C ILE A 190 1.86 -0.76 -17.39
N MET A 191 2.25 -1.94 -16.86
CA MET A 191 2.83 -2.04 -15.51
C MET A 191 4.26 -1.48 -15.38
N LEU A 192 4.91 -1.17 -16.50
CA LEU A 192 6.17 -0.42 -16.54
C LEU A 192 5.96 1.08 -16.27
N ASN A 193 4.78 1.61 -16.57
CA ASN A 193 4.43 2.98 -16.24
C ASN A 193 4.16 3.06 -14.72
N PRO A 194 4.93 3.87 -13.96
CA PRO A 194 4.86 3.90 -12.51
C PRO A 194 3.53 4.50 -12.00
N TYR A 195 2.88 5.39 -12.76
CA TYR A 195 1.56 5.92 -12.45
C TYR A 195 0.51 4.80 -12.45
N MET A 196 0.48 3.99 -13.52
CA MET A 196 -0.44 2.85 -13.65
C MET A 196 -0.11 1.73 -12.67
N ALA A 197 1.18 1.46 -12.45
CA ALA A 197 1.63 0.48 -11.47
C ALA A 197 1.27 0.89 -10.04
N ALA A 198 1.34 2.18 -9.68
CA ALA A 198 0.89 2.67 -8.38
C ALA A 198 -0.61 2.42 -8.19
N MET A 199 -1.44 2.76 -9.18
CA MET A 199 -2.89 2.52 -9.14
C MET A 199 -3.23 1.03 -8.99
N ALA A 200 -2.60 0.16 -9.80
CA ALA A 200 -2.84 -1.28 -9.76
C ALA A 200 -2.45 -1.88 -8.40
N ARG A 201 -1.36 -1.39 -7.79
CA ARG A 201 -0.84 -1.88 -6.51
C ARG A 201 -1.58 -1.33 -5.30
N ALA A 202 -2.15 -0.12 -5.36
CA ALA A 202 -2.84 0.48 -4.22
C ALA A 202 -3.91 -0.45 -3.62
N SER A 203 -4.75 -1.09 -4.46
CA SER A 203 -5.75 -2.05 -4.00
C SER A 203 -5.17 -3.31 -3.36
N LYS A 204 -4.00 -3.76 -3.84
CA LYS A 204 -3.30 -4.94 -3.32
C LYS A 204 -2.59 -4.62 -2.02
N LEU A 205 -1.95 -3.46 -1.95
CA LEU A 205 -1.31 -2.95 -0.75
C LEU A 205 -2.32 -2.78 0.37
N ALA A 206 -3.46 -2.14 0.11
CA ALA A 206 -4.54 -2.02 1.09
C ALA A 206 -5.01 -3.39 1.61
N ALA A 207 -5.17 -4.37 0.72
CA ALA A 207 -5.57 -5.72 1.11
C ALA A 207 -4.50 -6.45 1.93
N VAL A 208 -3.21 -6.27 1.61
CA VAL A 208 -2.10 -6.83 2.38
C VAL A 208 -1.99 -6.15 3.74
N GLU A 209 -2.04 -4.82 3.81
CA GLU A 209 -1.99 -4.06 5.06
C GLU A 209 -3.15 -4.45 5.98
N TYR A 210 -4.37 -4.54 5.45
CA TYR A 210 -5.53 -5.03 6.20
C TYR A 210 -5.34 -6.46 6.71
N PHE A 211 -4.82 -7.36 5.86
CA PHE A 211 -4.58 -8.75 6.23
C PHE A 211 -3.53 -8.90 7.34
N LEU A 212 -2.43 -8.13 7.26
CA LEU A 212 -1.38 -8.15 8.28
C LEU A 212 -1.89 -7.54 9.60
N ALA A 213 -2.69 -6.47 9.55
CA ALA A 213 -3.26 -5.85 10.75
C ALA A 213 -4.27 -6.75 11.49
N PHE A 214 -4.90 -7.70 10.79
CA PHE A 214 -5.87 -8.63 11.39
C PHE A 214 -5.21 -9.80 12.12
N HIS A 215 -3.90 -10.01 11.94
CA HIS A 215 -3.18 -11.16 12.48
C HIS A 215 -2.00 -10.71 13.34
N GLU A 216 -1.62 -11.53 14.32
CA GLU A 216 -0.46 -11.24 15.17
C GLU A 216 0.84 -11.29 14.35
N PRO A 217 1.83 -10.40 14.62
CA PRO A 217 3.01 -10.25 13.77
C PRO A 217 3.85 -11.50 13.52
N TRP A 218 3.91 -12.41 14.49
CA TRP A 218 4.67 -13.66 14.36
C TRP A 218 4.04 -14.66 13.38
N ARG A 219 2.76 -14.46 12.99
CA ARG A 219 2.04 -15.34 12.04
C ARG A 219 2.48 -15.15 10.60
N TYR A 220 3.25 -14.11 10.29
CA TYR A 220 3.64 -13.81 8.92
C TYR A 220 5.14 -13.59 8.75
N ARG A 221 5.68 -14.13 7.66
CA ARG A 221 7.08 -13.96 7.27
C ARG A 221 7.19 -13.60 5.81
N MET A 222 8.21 -12.81 5.49
CA MET A 222 8.57 -12.50 4.12
C MET A 222 9.57 -13.55 3.63
N TRP A 223 9.23 -14.26 2.55
CA TRP A 223 10.19 -15.12 1.84
C TRP A 223 10.55 -14.52 0.49
N THR A 224 11.82 -14.56 0.13
CA THR A 224 12.28 -14.10 -1.19
C THR A 224 12.83 -15.27 -1.97
N PHE A 225 12.21 -15.58 -3.10
CA PHE A 225 12.69 -16.58 -4.04
C PHE A 225 13.39 -15.91 -5.21
N THR A 226 14.53 -16.41 -5.66
CA THR A 226 15.14 -15.98 -6.92
C THR A 226 14.98 -17.04 -7.99
N SER A 227 15.13 -16.65 -9.25
CA SER A 227 15.14 -17.59 -10.39
C SER A 227 16.52 -18.16 -10.74
N GLY A 228 17.53 -17.89 -9.92
CA GLY A 228 18.95 -18.15 -10.19
C GLY A 228 19.67 -16.88 -10.65
N ASP A 229 20.71 -17.03 -11.46
CA ASP A 229 21.51 -15.91 -11.98
C ASP A 229 20.67 -14.91 -12.78
N ARG A 230 21.23 -13.72 -12.97
CA ARG A 230 20.62 -12.71 -13.83
C ARG A 230 20.41 -13.24 -15.25
N CYS A 231 19.38 -12.75 -15.92
CA CYS A 231 18.99 -13.19 -17.25
C CYS A 231 18.76 -12.01 -18.20
N LYS A 232 18.86 -12.28 -19.49
CA LYS A 232 18.45 -11.34 -20.54
C LYS A 232 16.92 -11.28 -20.62
N VAL A 233 16.40 -10.28 -21.35
CA VAL A 233 14.95 -10.01 -21.45
C VAL A 233 14.17 -11.14 -22.14
N ASP A 234 14.78 -11.82 -23.11
CA ASP A 234 14.24 -12.97 -23.85
C ASP A 234 13.92 -14.16 -22.91
N GLN A 235 14.75 -14.39 -21.90
CA GLN A 235 14.56 -15.45 -20.91
C GLN A 235 13.61 -15.06 -19.76
N LEU A 236 13.32 -13.77 -19.60
CA LEU A 236 12.66 -13.22 -18.41
C LEU A 236 11.27 -13.80 -18.19
N LYS A 237 10.47 -13.90 -19.26
CA LYS A 237 9.10 -14.40 -19.23
C LYS A 237 9.05 -15.85 -18.77
N GLU A 238 9.92 -16.69 -19.32
CA GLU A 238 10.00 -18.11 -19.01
C GLU A 238 10.48 -18.34 -17.58
N ARG A 239 11.51 -17.61 -17.14
CA ARG A 239 12.01 -17.68 -15.76
C ARG A 239 10.96 -17.29 -14.74
N CYS A 240 10.21 -16.23 -15.00
CA CYS A 240 9.11 -15.84 -14.12
C CYS A 240 7.98 -16.89 -14.11
N ARG A 241 7.58 -17.41 -15.26
CA ARG A 241 6.56 -18.48 -15.36
C ARG A 241 6.98 -19.73 -14.59
N TRP A 242 8.24 -20.15 -14.76
CA TRP A 242 8.82 -21.26 -14.01
C TRP A 242 8.73 -21.00 -12.50
N MET A 243 9.18 -19.83 -12.05
CA MET A 243 9.15 -19.44 -10.63
C MET A 243 7.72 -19.43 -10.07
N PHE A 244 6.75 -18.90 -10.81
CA PHE A 244 5.35 -18.82 -10.36
C PHE A 244 4.70 -20.19 -10.24
N ARG A 245 4.92 -21.07 -11.24
CA ARG A 245 4.46 -22.46 -11.19
C ARG A 245 5.08 -23.20 -10.01
N ARG A 246 6.37 -22.98 -9.76
CA ARG A 246 7.10 -23.64 -8.68
C ARG A 246 6.66 -23.16 -7.30
N ILE A 247 6.43 -21.86 -7.10
CA ILE A 247 5.81 -21.30 -5.87
C ILE A 247 4.42 -21.88 -5.65
N SER A 248 3.60 -21.98 -6.71
CA SER A 248 2.25 -22.55 -6.60
C SER A 248 2.28 -24.02 -6.17
N LYS A 249 3.19 -24.81 -6.77
CA LYS A 249 3.42 -26.22 -6.39
C LYS A 249 3.97 -26.34 -4.96
N LEU A 250 4.91 -25.47 -4.56
CA LEU A 250 5.40 -25.40 -3.19
C LEU A 250 4.26 -25.16 -2.22
N ASN A 251 3.42 -24.15 -2.48
CA ASN A 251 2.31 -23.79 -1.62
C ASN A 251 1.30 -24.95 -1.41
N ALA A 252 1.00 -25.71 -2.46
CA ALA A 252 0.16 -26.91 -2.35
C ALA A 252 0.81 -27.98 -1.45
N LYS A 253 2.13 -28.19 -1.59
CA LYS A 253 2.86 -29.16 -0.76
C LYS A 253 3.02 -28.70 0.69
N LEU A 254 3.22 -27.41 0.93
CA LEU A 254 3.29 -26.82 2.27
C LEU A 254 2.01 -27.10 3.04
N LYS A 255 0.84 -26.82 2.44
CA LYS A 255 -0.45 -27.09 3.05
C LYS A 255 -0.67 -28.57 3.40
N LYS A 256 -0.15 -29.49 2.58
CA LYS A 256 -0.24 -30.94 2.82
C LYS A 256 0.72 -31.42 3.92
N ARG A 257 1.98 -30.98 3.89
CA ARG A 257 3.06 -31.51 4.76
C ARG A 257 3.22 -30.76 6.07
N PHE A 258 2.89 -29.47 6.08
CA PHE A 258 2.98 -28.58 7.23
C PHE A 258 1.63 -27.85 7.39
N PRO A 259 0.58 -28.55 7.89
CA PRO A 259 -0.75 -27.97 7.97
C PRO A 259 -0.73 -26.67 8.75
N GLY A 260 -1.35 -25.63 8.18
CA GLY A 260 -1.34 -24.27 8.71
C GLY A 260 -0.22 -23.37 8.18
N VAL A 261 0.66 -23.86 7.32
CA VAL A 261 1.60 -23.01 6.56
C VAL A 261 1.09 -22.81 5.14
N GLU A 262 0.91 -21.55 4.73
CA GLU A 262 0.43 -21.18 3.39
C GLU A 262 1.15 -19.94 2.87
N ILE A 263 1.51 -19.93 1.59
CA ILE A 263 1.89 -18.70 0.88
C ILE A 263 0.61 -17.97 0.46
N VAL A 264 0.37 -16.79 1.01
CA VAL A 264 -0.88 -16.02 0.82
C VAL A 264 -0.72 -14.83 -0.13
N PHE A 265 0.50 -14.48 -0.51
CA PHE A 265 0.75 -13.41 -1.47
C PHE A 265 2.08 -13.63 -2.18
N ARG A 266 2.17 -13.18 -3.44
CA ARG A 266 3.42 -13.10 -4.18
C ARG A 266 3.52 -11.81 -5.00
N ALA A 267 4.71 -11.22 -5.07
CA ALA A 267 5.02 -10.08 -5.92
C ALA A 267 6.40 -10.21 -6.56
N THR A 268 6.50 -9.91 -7.84
CA THR A 268 7.73 -10.08 -8.64
C THR A 268 8.47 -8.76 -8.81
N GLU A 269 9.80 -8.81 -8.65
CA GLU A 269 10.75 -7.70 -8.82
C GLU A 269 11.94 -8.19 -9.67
N PHE A 270 12.59 -7.31 -10.44
CA PHE A 270 13.74 -7.66 -11.30
C PHE A 270 15.09 -7.14 -10.79
N GLY A 271 15.15 -6.71 -9.54
CA GLY A 271 16.32 -6.08 -8.93
C GLY A 271 16.70 -4.77 -9.64
N THR A 272 17.88 -4.23 -9.29
CA THR A 272 18.47 -3.12 -10.06
C THR A 272 18.98 -3.66 -11.38
N LEU A 273 18.71 -2.95 -12.49
CA LEU A 273 19.20 -3.31 -13.82
C LEU A 273 20.72 -3.23 -13.86
N GLU A 274 21.38 -4.30 -14.32
CA GLU A 274 22.83 -4.36 -14.52
C GLU A 274 23.14 -4.55 -16.01
N THR A 275 24.32 -4.11 -16.47
CA THR A 275 24.79 -4.34 -17.84
C THR A 275 26.04 -5.20 -17.86
N GLU A 276 26.45 -5.70 -19.03
CA GLU A 276 27.72 -6.40 -19.20
C GLU A 276 28.89 -5.53 -18.71
N GLY A 277 29.46 -5.89 -17.56
CA GLY A 277 30.61 -5.25 -16.93
C GLY A 277 30.87 -5.91 -15.58
N LYS A 278 32.14 -6.16 -15.23
CA LYS A 278 32.46 -6.61 -13.87
C LYS A 278 31.97 -5.53 -12.90
N ARG A 279 31.28 -5.93 -11.83
CA ARG A 279 31.11 -5.04 -10.67
C ARG A 279 32.51 -4.53 -10.32
N GLY A 280 32.71 -3.21 -10.36
CA GLY A 280 33.86 -2.63 -9.70
C GLY A 280 33.83 -3.11 -8.24
N SER A 281 34.99 -3.28 -7.61
CA SER A 281 35.11 -3.69 -6.21
C SER A 281 34.30 -2.83 -5.22
N GLY A 282 33.80 -1.66 -5.64
CA GLY A 282 32.88 -0.79 -4.89
C GLY A 282 31.37 -1.05 -5.06
N GLY A 283 30.94 -2.07 -5.82
CA GLY A 283 29.51 -2.36 -6.02
C GLY A 283 28.78 -1.45 -7.01
N ASP A 284 29.50 -0.55 -7.69
CA ASP A 284 28.92 0.31 -8.72
C ASP A 284 28.48 -0.49 -9.94
N ILE A 285 27.22 -0.29 -10.31
CA ILE A 285 26.59 -0.91 -11.46
C ILE A 285 27.07 -0.17 -12.72
N GLN A 286 28.00 -0.78 -13.45
CA GLN A 286 28.41 -0.25 -14.75
C GLN A 286 27.26 -0.38 -15.75
N ARG A 287 26.92 0.71 -16.43
CA ARG A 287 25.86 0.79 -17.47
C ARG A 287 26.40 0.86 -18.91
N ARG A 288 27.60 0.31 -19.14
CA ARG A 288 28.32 0.39 -20.43
C ARG A 288 28.19 -0.86 -21.32
N GLY A 289 27.59 -1.94 -20.83
CA GLY A 289 27.48 -3.21 -21.55
C GLY A 289 26.37 -3.24 -22.60
N ARG A 290 26.50 -4.09 -23.62
CA ARG A 290 25.53 -4.19 -24.73
C ARG A 290 24.16 -4.71 -24.26
N HIS A 291 24.17 -5.66 -23.34
CA HIS A 291 22.95 -6.30 -22.83
C HIS A 291 22.56 -5.80 -21.44
N ILE A 292 21.25 -5.75 -21.18
CA ILE A 292 20.67 -5.53 -19.84
C ILE A 292 20.35 -6.88 -19.21
N PHE A 293 20.69 -7.02 -17.93
CA PHE A 293 20.44 -8.21 -17.14
C PHE A 293 19.49 -7.93 -15.98
N TYR A 294 18.45 -8.75 -15.91
CA TYR A 294 17.39 -8.72 -14.91
C TYR A 294 17.64 -9.80 -13.87
N HIS A 295 17.31 -9.54 -12.61
CA HIS A 295 17.38 -10.56 -11.54
C HIS A 295 15.97 -10.85 -11.03
N PRO A 296 15.27 -11.86 -11.58
CA PRO A 296 13.90 -12.13 -11.17
C PRO A 296 13.85 -12.66 -9.73
N HIS A 297 13.20 -11.87 -8.88
CA HIS A 297 12.87 -12.15 -7.51
C HIS A 297 11.36 -12.26 -7.33
N CYS A 298 10.92 -13.07 -6.38
CA CYS A 298 9.54 -13.14 -5.95
C CYS A 298 9.44 -13.05 -4.43
N HIS A 299 8.94 -11.92 -3.96
CA HIS A 299 8.61 -11.68 -2.55
C HIS A 299 7.29 -12.35 -2.23
N CYS A 300 7.26 -13.15 -1.18
CA CYS A 300 6.11 -13.94 -0.77
C CYS A 300 5.75 -13.65 0.68
N ILE A 301 4.45 -13.60 0.99
CA ILE A 301 3.98 -13.62 2.37
C ILE A 301 3.64 -15.05 2.72
N VAL A 302 4.31 -15.59 3.73
CA VAL A 302 3.99 -16.88 4.34
C VAL A 302 3.19 -16.63 5.58
N TYR A 303 2.03 -17.24 5.65
CA TYR A 303 1.11 -17.21 6.77
C TYR A 303 1.17 -18.54 7.53
N VAL A 304 1.29 -18.44 8.84
CA VAL A 304 1.24 -19.54 9.79
C VAL A 304 -0.03 -19.39 10.62
N SER A 305 -1.04 -20.22 10.35
CA SER A 305 -2.33 -20.16 11.03
C SER A 305 -2.29 -20.76 12.43
N ARG A 306 -1.33 -21.66 12.69
CA ARG A 306 -1.16 -22.30 14.00
C ARG A 306 -0.52 -21.33 15.00
N PRO A 307 -1.00 -21.29 16.26
CA PRO A 307 -0.46 -20.44 17.32
C PRO A 307 1.02 -20.70 17.61
N PHE A 308 1.49 -21.93 17.38
CA PHE A 308 2.83 -22.35 17.70
C PHE A 308 3.35 -23.35 16.67
N MET A 309 4.64 -23.21 16.33
CA MET A 309 5.41 -24.19 15.59
C MET A 309 6.72 -24.40 16.34
N SER A 310 7.00 -25.64 16.75
CA SER A 310 8.24 -25.95 17.45
C SER A 310 9.44 -25.73 16.53
N GLU A 311 10.59 -25.45 17.13
CA GLU A 311 11.85 -25.22 16.40
C GLU A 311 12.20 -26.41 15.48
N GLY A 312 12.01 -27.64 15.95
CA GLY A 312 12.24 -28.83 15.14
C GLY A 312 11.33 -28.90 13.89
N VAL A 313 10.04 -28.56 14.02
CA VAL A 313 9.12 -28.52 12.87
C VAL A 313 9.49 -27.37 11.92
N TRP A 314 9.91 -26.23 12.47
CA TRP A 314 10.41 -25.11 11.67
C TRP A 314 11.67 -25.50 10.89
N GLY A 315 12.65 -26.17 11.53
CA GLY A 315 13.85 -26.70 10.87
C GLY A 315 13.50 -27.64 9.72
N LEU A 316 12.59 -28.61 9.96
CA LEU A 316 12.11 -29.52 8.91
C LEU A 316 11.43 -28.78 7.74
N LEU A 317 10.72 -27.69 8.02
CA LEU A 317 10.12 -26.83 6.99
C LEU A 317 11.21 -26.14 6.15
N ILE A 318 12.22 -25.55 6.80
CA ILE A 318 13.34 -24.86 6.12
C ILE A 318 14.10 -25.85 5.21
N ASP A 319 14.46 -27.02 5.74
CA ASP A 319 15.17 -28.07 4.99
C ASP A 319 14.35 -28.58 3.80
N TYR A 320 13.04 -28.72 4.00
CA TYR A 320 12.12 -29.08 2.94
C TYR A 320 12.11 -28.05 1.80
N ILE A 321 12.11 -26.76 2.12
CA ILE A 321 12.12 -25.69 1.12
C ILE A 321 13.46 -25.63 0.39
N HIS A 322 14.59 -25.74 1.10
CA HIS A 322 15.92 -25.82 0.47
C HIS A 322 16.03 -27.02 -0.49
N SER A 323 15.47 -28.16 -0.09
CA SER A 323 15.42 -29.35 -0.93
C SER A 323 14.53 -29.16 -2.16
N PHE A 324 13.41 -28.46 -2.00
CA PHE A 324 12.45 -28.21 -3.07
C PHE A 324 12.93 -27.13 -4.07
N TRP A 325 13.62 -26.10 -3.59
CA TRP A 325 14.00 -24.91 -4.38
C TRP A 325 15.34 -25.08 -5.11
N LYS A 326 15.43 -26.13 -5.94
CA LYS A 326 16.57 -26.46 -6.80
C LYS A 326 16.20 -26.38 -8.29
N ARG A 327 17.13 -26.02 -9.17
CA ARG A 327 16.98 -26.12 -10.64
C ARG A 327 18.14 -26.92 -11.21
N ASN A 328 17.86 -27.94 -12.00
CA ASN A 328 18.88 -28.84 -12.56
C ASN A 328 19.83 -29.42 -11.50
N GLY A 329 19.32 -29.72 -10.30
CA GLY A 329 20.12 -30.20 -9.17
C GLY A 329 20.80 -29.09 -8.36
N GLU A 330 20.94 -27.89 -8.90
CA GLU A 330 21.62 -26.76 -8.24
C GLU A 330 20.69 -26.00 -7.28
N ARG A 331 21.24 -25.60 -6.14
CA ARG A 331 20.54 -24.78 -5.14
C ARG A 331 20.36 -23.37 -5.69
N ILE A 332 19.11 -22.93 -5.81
CA ILE A 332 18.81 -21.54 -6.11
C ILE A 332 18.65 -20.77 -4.80
N HIS A 333 19.02 -19.49 -4.82
CA HIS A 333 18.85 -18.61 -3.68
C HIS A 333 17.36 -18.50 -3.26
N TRP A 334 17.12 -18.80 -2.00
CA TRP A 334 15.90 -18.52 -1.28
C TRP A 334 16.29 -17.99 0.09
N ASP A 335 15.62 -16.91 0.50
CA ASP A 335 15.77 -16.29 1.80
C ASP A 335 14.45 -16.41 2.58
N ALA A 336 14.55 -16.95 3.79
CA ALA A 336 13.44 -17.07 4.73
C ALA A 336 13.06 -15.72 5.38
N GLY A 337 13.84 -14.68 5.11
CA GLY A 337 13.61 -13.29 5.45
C GLY A 337 13.34 -13.03 6.93
N LYS A 338 12.83 -11.84 7.22
CA LYS A 338 12.48 -11.41 8.59
C LYS A 338 10.96 -11.30 8.74
N LEU A 339 10.54 -10.94 9.95
CA LEU A 339 9.19 -10.46 10.19
C LEU A 339 8.91 -9.26 9.29
N ILE A 340 7.67 -9.16 8.82
CA ILE A 340 7.26 -8.09 7.92
C ILE A 340 7.05 -6.82 8.76
N GLY A 341 7.98 -5.88 8.65
CA GLY A 341 7.85 -4.55 9.26
C GLY A 341 6.98 -3.60 8.42
N SER A 342 6.92 -3.80 7.10
CA SER A 342 6.16 -2.94 6.19
C SER A 342 5.58 -3.71 5.02
N ALA A 343 4.26 -3.59 4.83
CA ALA A 343 3.56 -4.16 3.67
C ALA A 343 4.08 -3.61 2.33
N ARG A 344 4.62 -2.38 2.32
CA ARG A 344 5.12 -1.74 1.10
C ARG A 344 6.33 -2.46 0.52
N GLU A 345 7.14 -3.10 1.36
CA GLU A 345 8.30 -3.90 0.91
C GLU A 345 7.89 -5.16 0.15
N LEU A 346 6.66 -5.64 0.36
CA LEU A 346 6.11 -6.81 -0.29
C LEU A 346 5.42 -6.47 -1.62
N VAL A 347 4.91 -5.24 -1.77
CA VAL A 347 4.16 -4.79 -2.96
C VAL A 347 5.03 -3.84 -3.80
N LYS A 348 6.29 -4.24 -4.04
CA LYS A 348 7.28 -3.46 -4.78
C LYS A 348 6.91 -3.26 -6.25
N TYR A 349 7.59 -2.31 -6.88
CA TYR A 349 7.52 -2.17 -8.34
C TYR A 349 8.31 -3.31 -8.94
N VAL A 350 7.96 -3.67 -10.17
CA VAL A 350 8.68 -4.68 -10.93
C VAL A 350 10.14 -4.25 -11.15
N SER A 351 10.33 -2.95 -11.38
CA SER A 351 11.64 -2.29 -11.40
C SER A 351 11.51 -0.87 -10.85
N LYS A 352 12.62 -0.27 -10.41
CA LYS A 352 12.60 1.12 -9.92
C LYS A 352 12.22 2.08 -11.05
N PRO A 353 11.37 3.11 -10.81
CA PRO A 353 11.01 4.07 -11.85
C PRO A 353 12.21 4.74 -12.53
N GLY A 354 13.25 5.07 -11.77
CA GLY A 354 14.48 5.66 -12.34
C GLY A 354 15.21 4.74 -13.32
N ASP A 355 15.19 3.43 -13.10
CA ASP A 355 15.77 2.46 -14.04
C ASP A 355 14.95 2.38 -15.33
N MET A 356 13.63 2.53 -15.23
CA MET A 356 12.73 2.57 -16.40
C MET A 356 12.86 3.87 -17.19
N CYS A 357 13.01 5.03 -16.53
CA CYS A 357 13.32 6.29 -17.20
C CYS A 357 14.64 6.18 -17.98
N TRP A 358 15.68 5.62 -17.35
CA TRP A 358 16.96 5.43 -18.00
C TRP A 358 16.84 4.53 -19.24
N LEU A 359 16.12 3.40 -19.15
CA LEU A 359 15.83 2.56 -20.33
C LEU A 359 15.05 3.33 -21.40
N ALA A 360 14.04 4.11 -21.01
CA ALA A 360 13.22 4.88 -21.94
C ALA A 360 14.06 5.87 -22.76
N GLU A 361 14.97 6.58 -22.10
CA GLU A 361 15.86 7.58 -22.70
C GLU A 361 16.98 6.96 -23.54
N HIS A 362 17.65 5.93 -23.01
CA HIS A 362 18.92 5.45 -23.59
C HIS A 362 18.76 4.17 -24.41
N ARG A 363 17.72 3.36 -24.16
CA ARG A 363 17.52 2.03 -24.76
C ARG A 363 16.03 1.71 -24.98
N PRO A 364 15.30 2.51 -25.77
CA PRO A 364 13.85 2.30 -25.96
C PRO A 364 13.52 0.90 -26.48
N ASN A 365 14.32 0.32 -27.38
CA ASN A 365 14.11 -1.05 -27.88
C ASN A 365 14.14 -2.12 -26.77
N GLU A 366 15.02 -1.96 -25.78
CA GLU A 366 15.08 -2.86 -24.63
C GLU A 366 13.85 -2.68 -23.71
N LEU A 367 13.39 -1.44 -23.53
CA LEU A 367 12.14 -1.15 -22.82
C LEU A 367 10.93 -1.81 -23.53
N GLY A 368 10.91 -1.78 -24.86
CA GLY A 368 9.88 -2.46 -25.65
C GLY A 368 9.95 -3.98 -25.55
N ALA A 369 11.15 -4.57 -25.61
CA ALA A 369 11.34 -6.00 -25.36
C ALA A 369 10.86 -6.40 -23.96
N LEU A 370 11.16 -5.57 -22.95
CA LEU A 370 10.69 -5.78 -21.58
C LEU A 370 9.16 -5.73 -21.51
N TYR A 371 8.51 -4.78 -22.19
CA TYR A 371 7.05 -4.71 -22.27
C TYR A 371 6.44 -6.03 -22.76
N HIS A 372 6.92 -6.58 -23.88
CA HIS A 372 6.42 -7.85 -24.44
C HIS A 372 6.75 -9.07 -23.55
N ALA A 373 7.90 -9.06 -22.87
CA ALA A 373 8.25 -10.10 -21.91
C ALA A 373 7.24 -10.16 -20.75
N LEU A 374 6.72 -9.01 -20.30
CA LEU A 374 5.77 -8.91 -19.19
C LEU A 374 4.31 -9.00 -19.58
N GLU A 375 4.00 -8.94 -20.87
CA GLU A 375 2.63 -8.98 -21.36
C GLU A 375 1.91 -10.26 -20.92
N GLY A 376 0.71 -10.06 -20.36
CA GLY A 376 -0.14 -11.12 -19.82
C GLY A 376 0.32 -11.68 -18.47
N MET A 377 1.40 -11.18 -17.87
CA MET A 377 1.89 -11.68 -16.60
C MET A 377 1.17 -11.08 -15.39
N ARG A 378 0.82 -11.96 -14.43
CA ARG A 378 0.33 -11.55 -13.10
C ARG A 378 1.52 -11.40 -12.16
N LEU A 379 2.09 -10.19 -12.15
CA LEU A 379 3.29 -9.85 -11.37
C LEU A 379 2.99 -9.65 -9.87
N LEU A 380 1.73 -9.35 -9.51
CA LEU A 380 1.27 -9.30 -8.13
C LEU A 380 0.01 -10.15 -7.97
N GLU A 381 0.06 -11.15 -7.09
CA GLU A 381 -1.02 -12.12 -6.96
C GLU A 381 -1.29 -12.47 -5.49
N PRO A 382 -2.51 -12.14 -5.00
CA PRO A 382 -3.05 -12.75 -3.79
C PRO A 382 -3.28 -14.24 -3.99
N LEU A 383 -2.87 -15.03 -3.02
CA LEU A 383 -3.02 -16.47 -2.95
C LEU A 383 -3.75 -16.87 -1.66
N GLY A 384 -4.17 -18.13 -1.57
CA GLY A 384 -4.61 -18.69 -0.30
C GLY A 384 -5.66 -17.89 0.45
N GLU A 385 -5.44 -17.74 1.77
CA GLU A 385 -6.33 -17.01 2.67
C GLU A 385 -6.56 -15.55 2.26
N LEU A 386 -5.52 -14.80 1.90
CA LEU A 386 -5.67 -13.42 1.45
C LEU A 386 -6.58 -13.34 0.21
N ARG A 387 -6.45 -14.26 -0.75
CA ARG A 387 -7.34 -14.32 -1.91
C ARG A 387 -8.78 -14.60 -1.49
N ARG A 388 -9.01 -15.54 -0.58
CA ARG A 388 -10.34 -15.85 -0.03
C ARG A 388 -10.96 -14.63 0.64
N GLN A 389 -10.22 -13.91 1.48
CA GLN A 389 -10.70 -12.69 2.12
C GLN A 389 -11.03 -11.58 1.11
N ILE A 390 -10.21 -11.39 0.06
CA ILE A 390 -10.50 -10.44 -1.01
C ILE A 390 -11.79 -10.82 -1.76
N CYS A 391 -11.97 -12.10 -2.08
CA CYS A 391 -13.18 -12.60 -2.72
C CYS A 391 -14.42 -12.42 -1.84
N ALA A 392 -14.33 -12.79 -0.56
CA ALA A 392 -15.42 -12.63 0.42
C ALA A 392 -15.84 -11.16 0.57
N ARG A 393 -14.87 -10.24 0.71
CA ARG A 393 -15.12 -8.79 0.78
C ARG A 393 -15.86 -8.28 -0.47
N LYS A 394 -15.41 -8.69 -1.67
CA LYS A 394 -16.07 -8.32 -2.92
C LYS A 394 -17.48 -8.90 -3.06
N LYS A 395 -17.69 -10.15 -2.63
CA LYS A 395 -19.02 -10.80 -2.60
C LYS A 395 -19.97 -10.00 -1.72
N ALA A 396 -19.50 -9.58 -0.53
CA ALA A 396 -20.24 -8.73 0.41
C ALA A 396 -20.43 -7.27 -0.05
N GLY A 397 -19.93 -6.86 -1.22
CA GLY A 397 -20.03 -5.48 -1.70
C GLY A 397 -19.22 -4.48 -0.88
N LEU A 398 -18.20 -4.95 -0.18
CA LEU A 398 -17.33 -4.15 0.66
C LEU A 398 -16.07 -3.74 -0.11
N THR A 399 -15.52 -2.59 0.27
CA THR A 399 -14.20 -2.10 -0.14
C THR A 399 -13.39 -1.73 1.09
N LEU A 400 -12.10 -1.45 0.91
CA LEU A 400 -11.22 -0.97 1.97
C LEU A 400 -11.09 0.55 1.88
N ALA A 401 -11.38 1.23 2.99
CA ALA A 401 -11.11 2.66 3.16
C ALA A 401 -10.14 2.85 4.32
N ARG A 402 -9.28 3.87 4.19
CA ARG A 402 -8.28 4.20 5.19
C ARG A 402 -8.85 5.24 6.14
N ARG A 403 -8.74 5.01 7.44
CA ARG A 403 -9.04 5.99 8.50
C ARG A 403 -7.73 6.41 9.15
N THR A 404 -7.56 7.71 9.35
CA THR A 404 -6.49 8.24 10.19
C THR A 404 -6.98 8.27 11.64
N THR A 405 -6.24 7.65 12.55
CA THR A 405 -6.43 7.72 14.00
C THR A 405 -5.16 8.28 14.64
N ASP A 406 -5.21 8.59 15.94
CA ASP A 406 -4.03 9.10 16.66
C ASP A 406 -2.88 8.09 16.67
N ASP A 407 -3.22 6.79 16.74
CA ASP A 407 -2.27 5.66 16.66
C ASP A 407 -1.76 5.34 15.24
N GLY A 408 -2.11 6.16 14.25
CA GLY A 408 -1.75 5.97 12.84
C GLY A 408 -2.93 5.59 11.95
N SER A 409 -2.66 5.01 10.79
CA SER A 409 -3.72 4.73 9.82
C SER A 409 -4.16 3.27 9.84
N ILE A 410 -5.46 3.04 9.94
CA ILE A 410 -6.07 1.71 9.89
C ILE A 410 -6.93 1.52 8.64
N TRP A 411 -7.08 0.27 8.22
CA TRP A 411 -7.96 -0.11 7.11
C TRP A 411 -9.28 -0.66 7.64
N LEU A 412 -10.39 -0.13 7.12
CA LEU A 412 -11.72 -0.54 7.48
C LEU A 412 -12.44 -1.13 6.27
N ASN A 413 -13.20 -2.21 6.50
CA ASN A 413 -14.20 -2.65 5.54
C ASN A 413 -15.37 -1.67 5.57
N VAL A 414 -15.70 -1.12 4.42
CA VAL A 414 -16.81 -0.18 4.23
C VAL A 414 -17.63 -0.58 3.02
N LEU A 415 -18.88 -0.13 2.94
CA LEU A 415 -19.71 -0.43 1.77
C LEU A 415 -19.16 0.29 0.54
N ASP A 416 -19.06 -0.41 -0.59
CA ASP A 416 -18.66 0.22 -1.84
C ASP A 416 -19.82 1.04 -2.41
N THR A 417 -19.79 2.36 -2.25
CA THR A 417 -20.77 3.29 -2.83
C THR A 417 -20.62 3.45 -4.33
N ASN A 418 -19.49 3.03 -4.90
CA ASN A 418 -19.25 3.06 -6.35
C ASN A 418 -19.79 1.81 -7.03
N ARG A 419 -20.17 0.80 -6.24
CA ARG A 419 -20.99 -0.29 -6.74
C ARG A 419 -22.34 0.31 -7.03
N SER A 420 -22.57 0.63 -8.30
CA SER A 420 -23.84 1.21 -8.78
C SER A 420 -25.01 0.47 -8.12
N PRO A 421 -26.09 1.16 -7.72
CA PRO A 421 -27.32 0.51 -7.28
C PRO A 421 -27.74 -0.60 -8.26
N MET A 422 -27.47 -0.38 -9.55
CA MET A 422 -27.66 -1.31 -10.67
C MET A 422 -26.85 -2.61 -10.58
N THR A 423 -25.80 -2.66 -9.76
CA THR A 423 -24.98 -3.88 -9.54
C THR A 423 -25.15 -4.45 -8.13
N ARG A 424 -26.06 -3.87 -7.33
CA ARG A 424 -26.54 -4.51 -6.12
C ARG A 424 -27.70 -5.39 -6.52
N ARG A 425 -27.49 -6.70 -6.44
CA ARG A 425 -28.59 -7.66 -6.44
C ARG A 425 -29.57 -7.21 -5.36
N ARG A 426 -30.81 -6.93 -5.72
CA ARG A 426 -31.84 -6.74 -4.69
C ARG A 426 -31.98 -8.06 -3.93
N ILE A 427 -32.27 -8.02 -2.64
CA ILE A 427 -32.25 -9.21 -1.78
C ILE A 427 -33.23 -10.29 -2.29
N ASP A 428 -34.24 -9.87 -3.05
CA ASP A 428 -35.32 -10.60 -3.69
C ASP A 428 -35.06 -10.95 -5.18
N GLU A 429 -33.98 -10.49 -5.81
CA GLU A 429 -33.69 -10.78 -7.22
C GLU A 429 -33.09 -12.19 -7.42
N THR A 430 -33.65 -12.96 -8.35
CA THR A 430 -33.07 -14.24 -8.79
C THR A 430 -31.75 -14.01 -9.54
N ASP A 431 -30.86 -15.01 -9.57
CA ASP A 431 -29.58 -14.93 -10.29
C ASP A 431 -29.80 -14.61 -11.78
N THR A 432 -30.86 -15.15 -12.37
CA THR A 432 -31.24 -14.95 -13.77
C THR A 432 -31.68 -13.51 -14.06
N ALA A 433 -32.49 -12.91 -13.16
CA ALA A 433 -32.93 -11.51 -13.29
C ALA A 433 -31.74 -10.55 -13.16
N PHE A 434 -30.86 -10.80 -12.19
CA PHE A 434 -29.65 -10.00 -11.99
C PHE A 434 -28.67 -10.12 -13.18
N ASP A 435 -28.50 -11.32 -13.75
CA ASP A 435 -27.65 -11.53 -14.93
C ASP A 435 -28.23 -10.87 -16.19
N GLN A 436 -29.54 -10.94 -16.41
CA GLN A 436 -30.19 -10.25 -17.53
C GLN A 436 -30.04 -8.73 -17.40
N TYR A 437 -30.30 -8.20 -16.21
CA TYR A 437 -30.10 -6.79 -15.92
C TYR A 437 -28.65 -6.32 -16.18
N ARG A 438 -27.64 -7.13 -15.84
CA ARG A 438 -26.23 -6.82 -16.16
C ARG A 438 -25.96 -6.79 -17.66
N LYS A 439 -26.61 -7.65 -18.46
CA LYS A 439 -26.53 -7.60 -19.92
C LYS A 439 -27.15 -6.31 -20.44
N ASP A 440 -28.30 -5.91 -19.88
CA ASP A 440 -29.02 -4.70 -20.31
C ASP A 440 -28.23 -3.43 -20.00
N VAL A 441 -27.63 -3.30 -18.81
CA VAL A 441 -26.71 -2.19 -18.48
C VAL A 441 -25.44 -2.21 -19.35
N GLY A 442 -24.94 -3.41 -19.67
CA GLY A 442 -23.84 -3.59 -20.61
C GLY A 442 -24.18 -3.07 -22.00
N ALA A 443 -25.40 -3.36 -22.47
CA ALA A 443 -25.94 -2.86 -23.73
C ALA A 443 -26.16 -1.34 -23.70
N PHE A 444 -26.67 -0.78 -22.60
CA PHE A 444 -26.84 0.67 -22.45
C PHE A 444 -25.51 1.42 -22.53
N ARG A 445 -24.48 0.94 -21.83
CA ARG A 445 -23.10 1.48 -21.92
C ARG A 445 -22.44 1.28 -23.28
N PHE A 446 -22.94 0.34 -24.07
CA PHE A 446 -22.51 0.15 -25.44
C PHE A 446 -23.20 1.17 -26.35
N ILE A 447 -24.50 1.41 -26.17
CA ILE A 447 -25.27 2.44 -26.85
C ILE A 447 -24.71 3.84 -26.54
N ASP A 448 -24.44 4.18 -25.29
CA ASP A 448 -23.82 5.48 -24.92
C ASP A 448 -22.44 5.65 -25.56
N ARG A 449 -21.69 4.56 -25.73
CA ARG A 449 -20.41 4.59 -26.46
C ARG A 449 -20.60 4.80 -27.95
N LEU A 450 -21.65 4.27 -28.54
CA LEU A 450 -22.02 4.53 -29.94
C LEU A 450 -22.52 5.98 -30.11
N ALA A 451 -23.33 6.50 -29.19
CA ALA A 451 -23.76 7.90 -29.19
C ALA A 451 -22.56 8.86 -29.03
N GLY A 452 -21.62 8.53 -28.15
CA GLY A 452 -20.35 9.25 -28.05
C GLY A 452 -19.50 9.16 -29.32
N ALA A 453 -19.58 8.05 -30.08
CA ALA A 453 -18.95 7.92 -31.39
C ALA A 453 -19.68 8.71 -32.49
N ALA A 454 -20.98 8.99 -32.30
CA ALA A 454 -21.77 9.90 -33.14
C ALA A 454 -21.51 11.39 -32.82
N GLY A 455 -20.58 11.70 -31.90
CA GLY A 455 -20.17 13.06 -31.56
C GLY A 455 -21.02 13.73 -30.48
N GLU A 456 -21.98 13.01 -29.88
CA GLU A 456 -22.77 13.57 -28.77
C GLU A 456 -21.91 13.69 -27.52
N ALA A 457 -22.05 14.82 -26.82
CA ALA A 457 -21.32 15.12 -25.60
C ALA A 457 -21.86 14.29 -24.42
N VAL A 458 -21.15 13.24 -24.04
CA VAL A 458 -21.51 12.30 -22.97
C VAL A 458 -20.56 12.46 -21.79
N GLN A 459 -21.10 12.43 -20.57
CA GLN A 459 -20.31 12.29 -19.34
C GLN A 459 -21.06 11.49 -18.26
N GLU A 460 -20.32 10.77 -17.42
CA GLU A 460 -20.82 9.96 -16.31
C GLU A 460 -19.95 10.16 -15.07
N VAL A 461 -20.57 10.27 -13.88
CA VAL A 461 -19.87 10.19 -12.60
C VAL A 461 -19.59 8.71 -12.30
N VAL A 462 -18.33 8.31 -12.43
CA VAL A 462 -17.93 6.89 -12.36
C VAL A 462 -17.61 6.46 -10.93
N LYS A 463 -17.07 7.37 -10.11
CA LYS A 463 -16.54 7.00 -8.80
C LYS A 463 -16.49 8.17 -7.82
N LEU A 464 -16.99 7.99 -6.61
CA LEU A 464 -16.65 8.77 -5.42
C LEU A 464 -15.33 8.27 -4.81
N CYS A 465 -14.43 9.19 -4.55
CA CYS A 465 -13.13 8.98 -3.92
C CYS A 465 -13.11 9.54 -2.49
N MET A 466 -12.28 8.93 -1.63
CA MET A 466 -12.02 9.43 -0.29
C MET A 466 -11.43 10.84 -0.29
N PRO A 467 -11.55 11.61 0.80
CA PRO A 467 -11.07 12.99 0.83
C PRO A 467 -9.56 13.09 0.60
N THR A 468 -9.14 14.03 -0.23
CA THR A 468 -7.74 14.29 -0.55
C THR A 468 -7.46 15.78 -0.59
N ALA A 469 -6.28 16.19 -0.12
CA ALA A 469 -5.80 17.57 -0.29
C ALA A 469 -5.16 17.69 -1.68
N ARG A 470 -5.83 18.38 -2.60
CA ARG A 470 -5.39 18.54 -3.99
C ARG A 470 -5.46 19.97 -4.49
N ALA A 471 -6.65 20.57 -4.41
CA ALA A 471 -6.89 21.98 -4.73
C ALA A 471 -6.27 22.91 -3.68
N SER A 472 -6.35 22.47 -2.43
CA SER A 472 -5.82 23.18 -1.28
C SER A 472 -5.22 22.21 -0.26
N ARG A 473 -4.66 22.77 0.82
CA ARG A 473 -4.18 22.02 1.99
C ARG A 473 -5.30 21.32 2.77
N VAL A 474 -6.57 21.60 2.45
CA VAL A 474 -7.74 21.00 3.08
C VAL A 474 -8.18 19.77 2.31
N LYS A 475 -8.35 18.63 2.98
CA LYS A 475 -8.91 17.44 2.35
C LYS A 475 -10.37 17.66 1.97
N GLU A 476 -10.71 17.32 0.74
CA GLU A 476 -12.10 17.28 0.28
C GLU A 476 -12.41 15.99 -0.49
N PRO A 477 -13.66 15.49 -0.44
CA PRO A 477 -14.10 14.40 -1.31
C PRO A 477 -13.98 14.80 -2.78
N THR A 478 -13.65 13.82 -3.62
CA THR A 478 -13.56 14.03 -5.07
C THR A 478 -14.36 12.97 -5.81
N VAL A 479 -14.80 13.29 -7.02
CA VAL A 479 -15.39 12.30 -7.94
C VAL A 479 -14.54 12.14 -9.19
N LEU A 480 -14.53 10.93 -9.76
CA LEU A 480 -14.03 10.67 -11.10
C LEU A 480 -15.20 10.78 -12.08
N VAL A 481 -15.02 11.60 -13.10
CA VAL A 481 -15.96 11.82 -14.18
C VAL A 481 -15.31 11.29 -15.46
N MET A 482 -16.06 10.58 -16.29
CA MET A 482 -15.58 10.07 -17.57
C MET A 482 -16.50 10.57 -18.67
N GLY A 483 -15.95 10.98 -19.81
CA GLY A 483 -16.73 11.55 -20.90
C GLY A 483 -15.88 11.87 -22.13
N ASN A 484 -16.52 12.22 -23.24
CA ASN A 484 -15.86 12.54 -24.52
C ASN A 484 -15.73 14.05 -24.80
N MET A 485 -15.95 14.88 -23.78
CA MET A 485 -15.91 16.34 -23.89
C MET A 485 -14.50 16.88 -23.65
N ALA A 486 -14.24 18.15 -23.99
CA ALA A 486 -12.95 18.80 -23.70
C ALA A 486 -12.77 19.11 -22.19
N LYS A 487 -13.87 19.44 -21.50
CA LYS A 487 -13.93 19.75 -20.06
C LYS A 487 -15.20 19.14 -19.45
N PRO A 488 -15.23 18.79 -18.16
CA PRO A 488 -16.44 18.26 -17.54
C PRO A 488 -17.52 19.35 -17.43
N ASP A 489 -18.77 18.99 -17.68
CA ASP A 489 -19.93 19.84 -17.42
C ASP A 489 -20.27 19.75 -15.94
N LEU A 490 -19.80 20.75 -15.18
CA LEU A 490 -19.95 20.77 -13.73
C LEU A 490 -21.42 20.81 -13.30
N ALA A 491 -22.32 21.46 -14.05
CA ALA A 491 -23.75 21.51 -13.66
C ALA A 491 -24.32 20.09 -13.57
N LYS A 492 -24.14 19.31 -14.64
CA LYS A 492 -24.54 17.89 -14.69
C LYS A 492 -23.81 17.00 -13.66
N VAL A 493 -22.52 17.24 -13.39
CA VAL A 493 -21.79 16.51 -12.34
C VAL A 493 -22.43 16.75 -10.97
N PHE A 494 -22.78 18.01 -10.68
CA PHE A 494 -23.37 18.40 -9.41
C PHE A 494 -24.86 18.08 -9.31
N GLU A 495 -25.57 17.80 -10.40
CA GLU A 495 -26.92 17.22 -10.36
C GLU A 495 -26.92 15.74 -9.93
N HIS A 496 -25.77 15.05 -10.03
CA HIS A 496 -25.68 13.64 -9.70
C HIS A 496 -26.01 13.38 -8.22
N PRO A 497 -26.96 12.46 -7.88
CA PRO A 497 -27.43 12.26 -6.50
C PRO A 497 -26.33 11.95 -5.48
N LEU A 498 -25.32 11.16 -5.90
CA LEU A 498 -24.16 10.86 -5.05
C LEU A 498 -23.36 12.11 -4.71
N VAL A 499 -23.14 13.01 -5.68
CA VAL A 499 -22.38 14.25 -5.50
C VAL A 499 -23.16 15.18 -4.58
N MET A 500 -24.46 15.37 -4.82
CA MET A 500 -25.33 16.20 -3.98
C MET A 500 -25.38 15.72 -2.53
N ARG A 501 -25.54 14.40 -2.31
CA ARG A 501 -25.56 13.83 -0.97
C ARG A 501 -24.24 14.07 -0.24
N THR A 502 -23.11 13.79 -0.89
CA THR A 502 -21.79 13.99 -0.30
C THR A 502 -21.49 15.46 -0.06
N TYR A 503 -21.86 16.35 -0.98
CA TYR A 503 -21.74 17.80 -0.82
C TYR A 503 -22.46 18.27 0.43
N LYS A 504 -23.78 17.99 0.54
CA LYS A 504 -24.59 18.42 1.69
C LYS A 504 -24.03 17.94 3.03
N ARG A 505 -23.58 16.68 3.08
CA ARG A 505 -23.08 16.07 4.32
C ARG A 505 -21.73 16.62 4.77
N THR A 506 -20.81 16.86 3.83
CA THR A 506 -19.41 17.17 4.16
C THR A 506 -19.06 18.66 4.07
N ARG A 507 -20.03 19.51 3.72
CA ARG A 507 -19.85 20.96 3.51
C ARG A 507 -19.33 21.69 4.74
N GLU A 508 -19.96 21.50 5.89
CA GLU A 508 -19.59 22.23 7.11
C GLU A 508 -18.18 21.86 7.59
N ALA A 509 -17.83 20.58 7.56
CA ALA A 509 -16.49 20.09 7.86
C ALA A 509 -15.44 20.73 6.93
N TRP A 510 -15.72 20.77 5.62
CA TRP A 510 -14.82 21.38 4.64
C TRP A 510 -14.66 22.90 4.88
N LEU A 511 -15.74 23.64 5.12
CA LEU A 511 -15.71 25.07 5.41
C LEU A 511 -14.95 25.39 6.70
N ALA A 512 -15.08 24.55 7.73
CA ALA A 512 -14.28 24.67 8.95
C ALA A 512 -12.77 24.52 8.65
N GLY A 513 -12.39 23.48 7.91
CA GLY A 513 -11.01 23.26 7.48
C GLY A 513 -10.46 24.40 6.62
N LYS A 514 -11.28 24.93 5.71
CA LYS A 514 -10.91 26.06 4.83
C LYS A 514 -10.65 27.34 5.61
N ARG A 515 -11.53 27.68 6.57
CA ARG A 515 -11.32 28.83 7.47
C ARG A 515 -10.02 28.71 8.25
N LEU A 516 -9.71 27.52 8.77
CA LEU A 516 -8.44 27.27 9.49
C LEU A 516 -7.22 27.45 8.57
N ALA A 517 -7.26 26.90 7.35
CA ALA A 517 -6.19 27.07 6.37
C ALA A 517 -5.97 28.55 6.02
N ASP A 518 -7.04 29.30 5.78
CA ASP A 518 -6.98 30.72 5.43
C ASP A 518 -6.43 31.56 6.60
N MET A 519 -6.73 31.19 7.85
CA MET A 519 -6.14 31.83 9.04
C MET A 519 -4.65 31.55 9.18
N GLU A 520 -4.20 30.30 8.98
CA GLU A 520 -2.78 29.94 8.99
C GLU A 520 -1.99 30.70 7.90
N ASP A 521 -2.55 30.75 6.68
CA ASP A 521 -1.92 31.43 5.54
C ASP A 521 -1.85 32.95 5.78
N ALA A 522 -2.91 33.55 6.32
CA ALA A 522 -2.92 34.96 6.70
C ALA A 522 -1.91 35.26 7.82
N PHE A 523 -1.77 34.39 8.81
CA PHE A 523 -0.77 34.55 9.87
C PHE A 523 0.66 34.46 9.31
N ALA A 524 0.95 33.46 8.48
CA ALA A 524 2.25 33.31 7.82
C ALA A 524 2.61 34.54 6.97
N SER A 525 1.66 35.11 6.22
CA SER A 525 1.91 36.33 5.43
C SER A 525 2.21 37.57 6.28
N ARG A 526 1.62 37.68 7.48
CA ARG A 526 1.87 38.81 8.39
C ARG A 526 3.24 38.72 9.06
N CYS A 527 3.69 37.51 9.39
CA CYS A 527 5.02 37.29 9.95
C CYS A 527 6.14 37.57 8.94
N LEU A 528 5.92 37.31 7.64
CA LEU A 528 6.91 37.55 6.59
C LEU A 528 7.08 39.04 6.21
N ASN A 529 6.13 39.90 6.60
CA ASN A 529 6.17 41.34 6.33
C ASN A 529 6.86 42.16 7.44
N GLN A 530 7.49 41.53 8.42
CA GLN A 530 8.40 42.23 9.33
C GLN A 530 9.76 42.38 8.64
N GLY A 531 10.05 43.58 8.14
CA GLY A 531 11.25 43.87 7.33
C GLY A 531 12.59 43.54 8.01
N PRO A 532 13.71 43.59 7.27
CA PRO A 532 15.04 43.10 7.69
C PRO A 532 15.67 43.81 8.92
N HIS A 533 15.01 44.84 9.46
CA HIS A 533 15.45 45.57 10.65
C HIS A 533 14.41 45.57 11.81
N GLY A 534 13.38 44.72 11.73
CA GLY A 534 12.34 44.64 12.75
C GLY A 534 12.79 43.90 14.01
N HIS A 535 13.40 44.63 14.95
CA HIS A 535 13.43 44.20 16.35
C HIS A 535 12.01 43.86 16.81
N ILE A 536 11.75 42.60 17.12
CA ILE A 536 10.55 42.18 17.84
C ILE A 536 10.66 42.76 19.25
N TYR A 537 10.14 43.97 19.46
CA TYR A 537 9.81 44.42 20.80
C TYR A 537 8.60 43.59 21.26
N CYS A 538 8.86 42.54 22.05
CA CYS A 538 7.84 41.99 22.93
C CYS A 538 7.43 43.10 23.91
N PRO A 539 6.17 43.59 23.89
CA PRO A 539 5.72 44.54 24.89
C PRO A 539 5.42 43.77 26.17
N GLY A 540 6.44 43.50 26.98
CA GLY A 540 6.20 42.65 28.15
C GLY A 540 7.33 42.41 29.14
N GLU A 541 8.53 42.97 29.02
CA GLU A 541 9.53 42.88 30.10
C GLU A 541 10.24 44.22 30.29
N LYS A 542 9.56 45.13 30.99
CA LYS A 542 10.23 46.21 31.71
C LYS A 542 10.68 45.63 33.06
N GLY A 543 11.96 45.31 33.21
CA GLY A 543 12.46 44.96 34.53
C GLY A 543 13.88 44.39 34.58
N GLY A 544 14.88 45.27 34.52
CA GLY A 544 16.06 45.15 35.37
C GLY A 544 17.22 44.27 34.90
N GLY A 545 18.39 44.91 34.74
CA GLY A 545 19.62 44.33 35.26
C GLY A 545 20.66 43.87 34.24
N GLY A 546 21.59 44.77 33.94
CA GLY A 546 23.02 44.51 34.12
C GLY A 546 23.71 43.44 33.28
N GLY A 547 24.47 43.91 32.27
CA GLY A 547 25.82 43.46 31.97
C GLY A 547 26.05 41.99 31.59
N ASP A 548 26.33 41.73 30.31
CA ASP A 548 27.72 41.41 29.94
C ASP A 548 27.91 41.38 28.43
N ARG A 549 28.86 42.20 27.96
CA ARG A 549 29.40 42.15 26.60
C ARG A 549 30.48 41.06 26.58
N LYS A 550 30.19 39.92 25.94
CA LYS A 550 31.17 39.07 25.19
C LYS A 550 30.52 37.76 24.77
N LYS A 551 30.21 37.62 23.48
CA LYS A 551 30.13 36.38 22.67
C LYS A 551 29.30 36.63 21.40
N ARG A 552 29.88 37.35 20.44
CA ARG A 552 29.53 37.24 19.02
C ARG A 552 30.85 37.11 18.30
N ASP A 553 31.27 35.87 18.02
CA ASP A 553 32.38 35.54 17.10
C ASP A 553 32.51 34.02 16.91
N PHE A 554 31.40 33.27 16.75
CA PHE A 554 31.52 31.82 16.55
C PHE A 554 30.49 31.14 15.63
N TRP A 555 29.67 31.88 14.86
CA TRP A 555 28.63 31.25 14.02
C TRP A 555 28.67 31.57 12.52
N GLU A 556 29.72 32.22 12.00
CA GLU A 556 29.81 32.56 10.57
C GLU A 556 30.85 31.77 9.74
N ARG A 557 31.42 30.69 10.28
CA ARG A 557 32.31 29.80 9.50
C ARG A 557 31.72 28.40 9.39
N GLY A 558 30.85 28.20 8.40
CA GLY A 558 30.31 26.85 8.13
C GLY A 558 29.20 26.73 7.09
N LYS A 559 28.93 27.75 6.26
CA LYS A 559 28.02 27.57 5.12
C LYS A 559 28.82 27.07 3.91
N PRO A 560 28.52 25.89 3.34
CA PRO A 560 29.13 25.46 2.09
C PRO A 560 28.69 26.41 0.96
N THR A 561 29.65 26.85 0.16
CA THR A 561 29.42 27.58 -1.08
C THR A 561 28.59 26.72 -2.05
N PRO A 562 27.64 27.31 -2.80
CA PRO A 562 26.97 26.59 -3.88
C PRO A 562 28.01 26.23 -4.97
N PRO A 563 27.88 25.06 -5.62
CA PRO A 563 28.76 24.68 -6.71
C PRO A 563 28.62 25.67 -7.89
N PRO A 564 29.70 25.91 -8.64
CA PRO A 564 29.67 26.81 -9.78
C PRO A 564 28.92 26.17 -10.96
N ASN A 565 27.95 26.92 -11.50
CA ASN A 565 27.41 26.84 -12.87
C ASN A 565 27.19 25.43 -13.45
N GLU A 566 25.99 24.89 -13.28
CA GLU A 566 25.42 23.96 -14.26
C GLU A 566 25.02 24.77 -15.51
N PRO A 567 25.35 24.31 -16.74
CA PRO A 567 25.00 25.03 -17.95
C PRO A 567 23.49 24.98 -18.22
N GLU A 568 22.92 26.14 -18.49
CA GLU A 568 21.55 26.35 -18.96
C GLU A 568 21.28 25.50 -20.21
N TRP A 569 20.43 24.48 -20.08
CA TRP A 569 19.95 23.63 -21.18
C TRP A 569 18.61 24.10 -21.76
N GLU A 570 18.14 25.28 -21.36
CA GLU A 570 16.83 25.82 -21.76
C GLU A 570 16.80 26.46 -23.16
N THR A 571 17.93 26.56 -23.87
CA THR A 571 18.00 27.31 -25.15
C THR A 571 18.01 26.45 -26.42
N VAL A 572 17.79 25.12 -26.36
CA VAL A 572 17.85 24.24 -27.57
C VAL A 572 16.48 23.73 -28.04
N ILE A 573 15.38 24.07 -27.38
CA ILE A 573 14.02 23.64 -27.79
C ILE A 573 13.29 24.70 -28.65
N ALA A 574 13.88 25.88 -28.87
CA ALA A 574 13.22 26.97 -29.60
C ALA A 574 13.48 27.02 -31.13
N GLU A 575 14.25 26.10 -31.72
CA GLU A 575 14.59 26.18 -33.16
C GLU A 575 14.25 24.93 -33.99
N ASN A 576 13.40 24.01 -33.50
CA ASN A 576 12.86 22.91 -34.34
C ASN A 576 11.41 22.56 -33.99
N LEU A 577 10.54 23.57 -33.94
CA LEU A 577 9.10 23.42 -34.08
C LEU A 577 8.61 24.11 -35.34
#